data_AF-A0A257MUQ5-F1
#
_entry.id   AF-A0A257MUQ5-F1
#
_cell.length_a   1.000
_cell.length_b   1.000
_cell.length_c   1.000
_cell.angle_alpha   90.00
_cell.angle_beta   90.00
_cell.angle_gamma   90.00
#
_symmetry.space_group_name_H-M   'P 1'
#
loop_
_entity.id
_entity.type
_entity.pdbx_description
1 polymer ?
#
loop_
_entity_poly.entity_id
_entity_poly.type
_entity_poly.pdbx_seq_one_letter_code
_entity_poly.pdbx_strand_id
1 'polypeptide(L)'
;MSLHCLVYVSIATRKMSDNDLQTLLEKARKKNEGSAITGMLLYRDGFFAQVLEGELKDIEDLFAIISRDERHRRLPPDLFVLVASELDLLMNTFKH
;
A
#
# COMPACT_ATOMS: atom_id res chain seq x y z
N MET A 1 -3.09 -19.27 11.17
CA MET A 1 -3.14 -18.28 10.07
C MET A 1 -2.91 -16.94 10.72
N SER A 2 -1.84 -16.26 10.31
CA SER A 2 -1.34 -15.05 10.99
C SER A 2 -1.55 -13.88 10.04
N LEU A 3 -2.28 -12.87 10.50
CA LEU A 3 -2.53 -11.66 9.73
C LEU A 3 -1.25 -10.82 9.69
N HIS A 4 -0.81 -10.44 8.50
CA HIS A 4 0.34 -9.56 8.29
C HIS A 4 -0.13 -8.18 7.83
N CYS A 5 0.66 -7.16 8.13
CA CYS A 5 0.45 -5.81 7.66
C CYS A 5 1.72 -5.33 6.94
N LEU A 6 1.55 -4.86 5.70
CA LEU A 6 2.57 -4.19 4.91
C LEU A 6 2.20 -2.71 4.77
N VAL A 7 3.09 -1.84 5.24
CA VAL A 7 2.99 -0.39 5.07
C VAL A 7 4.14 0.08 4.20
N TYR A 8 3.83 0.80 3.12
CA TYR A 8 4.84 1.37 2.24
C TYR A 8 4.42 2.73 1.69
N VAL A 9 5.41 3.52 1.29
CA VAL A 9 5.22 4.83 0.64
C VAL A 9 5.88 4.81 -0.75
N SER A 10 5.40 5.62 -1.68
CA SER A 10 5.96 5.75 -3.03
C SER A 10 5.69 7.13 -3.62
N ILE A 11 6.43 7.52 -4.65
CA ILE A 11 6.20 8.80 -5.37
C ILE A 11 5.40 8.54 -6.63
N ALA A 12 4.33 9.28 -6.84
CA ALA A 12 3.59 9.29 -8.08
C ALA A 12 4.47 9.82 -9.24
N THR A 13 4.42 9.17 -10.40
CA THR A 13 5.18 9.60 -11.58
C THR A 13 4.63 10.88 -12.21
N ARG A 14 3.38 11.22 -11.90
CA ARG A 14 2.71 12.48 -12.25
C ARG A 14 1.78 12.92 -11.12
N LYS A 15 1.35 14.18 -11.12
CA LYS A 15 0.23 14.61 -10.26
C LYS A 15 -1.03 13.82 -10.63
N MET A 16 -1.73 13.31 -9.63
CA MET A 16 -3.00 12.60 -9.79
C MET A 16 -4.14 13.59 -9.62
N SER A 17 -5.07 13.61 -10.57
CA SER A 17 -6.34 14.31 -10.40
C SER A 17 -7.30 13.48 -9.54
N ASP A 18 -8.34 14.11 -9.01
CA ASP A 18 -9.39 13.40 -8.26
C ASP A 18 -10.02 12.27 -9.09
N ASN A 19 -10.17 12.47 -10.41
CA ASN A 19 -10.68 11.45 -11.31
C ASN A 19 -9.69 10.29 -11.51
N ASP A 20 -8.38 10.55 -11.58
CA ASP A 20 -7.36 9.51 -11.60
C ASP A 20 -7.42 8.65 -10.33
N LEU A 21 -7.57 9.31 -9.17
CA LEU A 21 -7.66 8.64 -7.86
C LEU A 21 -8.94 7.82 -7.75
N GLN A 22 -10.08 8.35 -8.19
CA GLN A 22 -11.35 7.63 -8.19
C GLN A 22 -11.26 6.38 -9.08
N THR A 23 -10.72 6.52 -10.30
CA THR A 23 -10.50 5.38 -11.21
C THR A 23 -9.56 4.34 -10.60
N LEU A 24 -8.51 4.77 -9.91
CA LEU A 24 -7.58 3.88 -9.21
C LEU A 24 -8.29 3.12 -8.08
N LEU A 25 -9.09 3.81 -7.26
CA LEU A 25 -9.83 3.20 -6.16
C LEU A 25 -10.89 2.21 -6.66
N GLU A 26 -11.59 2.52 -7.74
CA GLU A 26 -12.56 1.60 -8.35
C GLU A 26 -11.89 0.33 -8.87
N LYS A 27 -10.74 0.46 -9.56
CA LYS A 27 -9.95 -0.70 -10.00
C LYS A 27 -9.44 -1.52 -8.83
N ALA A 28 -8.95 -0.86 -7.79
CA ALA A 28 -8.48 -1.54 -6.58
C ALA A 28 -9.64 -2.30 -5.90
N ARG A 29 -10.79 -1.67 -5.71
CA ARG A 29 -11.98 -2.31 -5.13
C ARG A 29 -12.44 -3.53 -5.93
N LYS A 30 -12.56 -3.41 -7.25
CA LYS A 30 -12.94 -4.55 -8.12
C LYS A 30 -11.92 -5.69 -8.10
N LYS A 31 -10.63 -5.37 -7.98
CA LYS A 31 -9.58 -6.39 -7.87
C LYS A 31 -9.55 -7.04 -6.49
N ASN A 32 -9.95 -6.30 -5.46
CA ASN A 32 -10.01 -6.77 -4.09
C ASN A 32 -11.34 -7.51 -3.79
N GLU A 33 -12.38 -7.33 -4.62
CA GLU A 33 -13.59 -8.17 -4.59
C GLU A 33 -13.22 -9.63 -4.88
N GLY A 34 -13.05 -10.41 -3.81
CA GLY A 34 -12.62 -11.81 -3.85
C GLY A 34 -11.19 -12.07 -3.33
N SER A 35 -10.44 -11.01 -3.02
CA SER A 35 -9.17 -11.12 -2.28
C SER A 35 -9.43 -10.98 -0.79
N ALA A 36 -8.74 -11.77 0.04
CA ALA A 36 -8.79 -11.64 1.50
C ALA A 36 -7.96 -10.44 2.02
N ILE A 37 -7.53 -9.53 1.14
CA ILE A 37 -6.69 -8.38 1.47
C ILE A 37 -7.55 -7.14 1.72
N THR A 38 -7.39 -6.54 2.89
CA THR A 38 -7.94 -5.24 3.27
C THR A 38 -6.85 -4.16 3.31
N GLY A 39 -7.24 -2.90 3.49
CA GLY A 39 -6.26 -1.83 3.68
C GLY A 39 -6.72 -0.44 3.26
N MET A 40 -5.76 0.47 3.14
CA MET A 40 -5.98 1.88 2.84
C MET A 40 -4.92 2.41 1.88
N LEU A 41 -5.32 3.29 0.96
CA LEU A 41 -4.43 4.06 0.10
C LEU A 41 -4.68 5.55 0.33
N LEU A 42 -3.62 6.27 0.68
CA LEU A 42 -3.59 7.72 0.82
C LEU A 42 -2.76 8.31 -0.32
N TYR A 43 -3.22 9.42 -0.88
CA TYR A 43 -2.45 10.24 -1.81
C TYR A 43 -2.39 11.68 -1.30
N ARG A 44 -1.19 12.26 -1.24
CA ARG A 44 -1.00 13.66 -0.89
C ARG A 44 0.28 14.21 -1.51
N ASP A 45 0.19 15.38 -2.15
CA ASP A 45 1.34 16.13 -2.67
C ASP A 45 2.30 15.31 -3.54
N GLY A 46 1.78 14.36 -4.32
CA GLY A 46 2.60 13.50 -5.18
C GLY A 46 3.13 12.23 -4.50
N PHE A 47 2.79 11.99 -3.25
CA PHE A 47 3.14 10.77 -2.52
C PHE A 47 1.94 9.85 -2.36
N PHE A 48 2.15 8.55 -2.51
CA PHE A 48 1.21 7.53 -2.08
C PHE A 48 1.71 6.88 -0.79
N ALA A 49 0.84 6.68 0.18
CA ALA A 49 1.06 5.82 1.33
C ALA A 49 0.00 4.72 1.33
N GLN A 50 0.40 3.47 1.45
CA GLN A 50 -0.52 2.35 1.38
C GLN A 50 -0.27 1.35 2.51
N VAL A 51 -1.38 0.87 3.07
CA VAL A 51 -1.45 -0.20 4.05
C VAL A 51 -2.16 -1.38 3.39
N LEU A 52 -1.58 -2.58 3.48
CA LEU A 52 -2.14 -3.84 3.03
C LEU A 52 -2.17 -4.83 4.19
N GLU A 53 -3.32 -5.44 4.44
CA GLU A 53 -3.54 -6.38 5.54
C GLU A 53 -4.16 -7.68 5.01
N GLY A 54 -3.64 -8.82 5.45
CA GLY A 54 -4.04 -10.13 4.91
C GLY A 54 -3.02 -11.23 5.23
N GLU A 55 -3.17 -12.39 4.59
CA GLU A 55 -2.17 -13.45 4.64
C GLU A 55 -0.89 -13.01 3.91
N LEU A 56 0.28 -13.39 4.45
CA LEU A 56 1.58 -12.92 3.95
C LEU A 56 1.73 -13.14 2.43
N LYS A 57 1.38 -14.33 1.96
CA LYS A 57 1.49 -14.70 0.56
C LYS A 57 0.62 -13.81 -0.35
N ASP A 58 -0.61 -13.53 0.08
CA ASP A 58 -1.53 -12.70 -0.69
C ASP A 58 -1.03 -11.25 -0.76
N ILE A 59 -0.47 -10.74 0.34
CA ILE A 59 0.18 -9.43 0.39
C ILE A 59 1.39 -9.38 -0.55
N GLU A 60 2.26 -10.39 -0.52
CA GLU A 60 3.45 -10.47 -1.39
C GLU A 60 3.07 -10.50 -2.87
N ASP A 61 2.10 -11.34 -3.23
CA ASP A 61 1.58 -11.46 -4.61
C ASP A 61 0.99 -10.13 -5.09
N LEU A 62 0.20 -9.44 -4.25
CA LEU A 62 -0.35 -8.13 -4.59
C LEU A 62 0.74 -7.06 -4.70
N PHE A 63 1.69 -7.03 -3.77
CA PHE A 63 2.76 -6.04 -3.76
C PHE A 63 3.70 -6.20 -4.96
N ALA A 64 3.96 -7.44 -5.42
CA ALA A 64 4.72 -7.69 -6.64
C ALA A 64 4.06 -7.06 -7.89
N ILE A 65 2.73 -7.00 -7.93
CA ILE A 65 2.00 -6.32 -9.01
C ILE A 65 2.08 -4.80 -8.84
N ILE A 66 1.82 -4.31 -7.63
CA ILE A 66 1.81 -2.87 -7.35
C ILE A 66 3.20 -2.26 -7.60
N SER A 67 4.28 -2.91 -7.17
CA SER A 67 5.66 -2.42 -7.35
C SER A 67 6.11 -2.23 -8.80
N ARG A 68 5.35 -2.77 -9.78
CA ARG A 68 5.59 -2.62 -11.22
C ARG A 68 4.66 -1.59 -11.87
N ASP A 69 3.78 -0.95 -11.11
CA ASP A 69 2.80 -0.01 -11.62
C ASP A 69 3.46 1.30 -12.05
N GLU A 70 3.31 1.69 -13.32
CA GLU A 70 3.95 2.89 -13.87
C GLU A 70 3.45 4.21 -13.25
N ARG A 71 2.34 4.18 -12.50
CA ARG A 71 1.78 5.36 -11.82
C ARG A 71 2.63 5.82 -10.64
N HIS A 72 3.52 4.98 -10.14
CA HIS A 72 4.46 5.37 -9.09
C HIS A 72 5.86 4.83 -9.32
N ARG A 73 6.83 5.42 -8.63
CA ARG A 73 8.18 4.87 -8.51
C ARG A 73 8.45 4.64 -7.04
N ARG A 74 9.11 3.51 -6.76
CA ARG A 74 9.67 3.26 -5.44
C ARG A 74 10.65 4.40 -5.14
N LEU A 75 10.55 4.98 -3.96
CA LEU A 75 11.58 5.89 -3.47
C LEU A 75 12.90 5.12 -3.32
N PRO A 76 14.05 5.82 -3.31
CA PRO A 76 15.34 5.22 -2.98
C PRO A 76 15.26 4.39 -1.68
N PRO A 77 16.20 3.43 -1.47
CA PRO A 77 16.16 2.41 -0.42
C PRO A 77 15.98 2.92 1.02
N ASP A 78 16.07 4.22 1.26
CA ASP A 78 15.90 4.87 2.56
C ASP A 78 14.43 5.08 2.94
N LEU A 79 13.48 4.75 2.07
CA LEU A 79 12.06 4.82 2.39
C LEU A 79 11.56 3.51 3.04
N PHE A 80 11.15 3.64 4.30
CA PHE A 80 10.63 2.58 5.16
C PHE A 80 9.53 1.75 4.47
N VAL A 81 9.85 0.48 4.23
CA VAL A 81 8.86 -0.59 4.00
C VAL A 81 8.79 -1.39 5.28
N LEU A 82 7.66 -1.29 5.97
CA LEU A 82 7.45 -2.00 7.22
C LEU A 82 6.54 -3.18 6.94
N VAL A 83 7.06 -4.39 7.15
CA VAL A 83 6.28 -5.62 7.20
C VAL A 83 6.21 -6.02 8.66
N ALA A 84 5.04 -5.87 9.26
CA ALA A 84 4.81 -6.28 10.63
C ALA A 84 3.85 -7.46 10.65
N SER A 85 4.22 -8.51 11.38
CA SER A 85 3.31 -9.61 11.75
C SER A 85 2.37 -9.21 12.88
N GLU A 86 2.64 -8.12 13.61
CA GLU A 86 1.85 -7.61 14.73
C GLU A 86 1.79 -6.07 14.68
N LEU A 87 0.60 -5.52 14.45
CA LEU A 87 0.35 -4.06 14.34
C LEU A 87 0.70 -3.29 15.63
N ASP A 88 0.66 -3.95 16.79
CA ASP A 88 0.89 -3.33 18.10
C ASP A 88 2.32 -2.76 18.26
N LEU A 89 3.32 -3.40 17.64
CA LEU A 89 4.70 -2.93 17.71
C LEU A 89 4.92 -1.65 16.88
N LEU A 90 4.24 -1.54 15.74
CA LEU A 90 4.38 -0.39 14.83
C LEU A 90 3.74 0.86 15.43
N MET A 91 2.53 0.72 15.96
CA MET A 91 1.80 1.83 16.58
C MET A 91 2.49 2.35 17.86
N ASN A 92 3.22 1.51 18.57
CA ASN A 92 4.02 1.95 19.72
C ASN A 92 5.33 2.64 19.32
N THR A 93 5.85 2.40 18.12
CA THR A 93 7.10 3.03 17.64
C THR A 93 6.89 4.49 17.21
N PHE A 94 5.68 4.87 16.79
CA PHE A 94 5.34 6.23 16.37
C PHE A 94 4.58 7.06 17.43
N LYS A 95 4.49 6.57 18.67
CA LYS A 95 3.78 7.24 19.78
C LYS A 95 4.60 8.29 20.55
N HIS A 96 5.74 8.72 20.03
CA HIS A 96 6.57 9.78 20.65
C HIS A 96 6.80 10.96 19.71
#